data_AF-A0A2H3KEH8-F1
#
_entry.id   AF-A0A2H3KEH8-F1
#
_cell.length_a   1.000
_cell.length_b   1.000
_cell.length_c   1.000
_cell.angle_alpha   90.00
_cell.angle_beta   90.00
_cell.angle_gamma   90.00
#
_symmetry.space_group_name_H-M   'P 1'
#
loop_
_entity.id
_entity.type
_entity.pdbx_description
1 polymer ?
#
loop_
_entity_poly.entity_id
_entity_poly.type
_entity_poly.pdbx_seq_one_letter_code
_entity_poly.pdbx_strand_id
1 'polypeptide(L)'
;MKFSDLTYKIVAYSEIENFNSDDCIDWAYEMLVLEHSSENLLILAGISKPTHYFEVKEYLKKALNELNIKTLEKEEAILSYSTYYIKKIAESENIEQNLKLIHTFCQNNDDNENIFDFSLLYWAWDDFKFGEEFTHYWENANRHNINQIIIETAKKWLTKNEKEIELITN
;
A
#
# COMPACT_ATOMS: atom_id res chain seq x y z
N MET A 1 11.49 -16.90 -1.70
CA MET A 1 10.24 -17.28 -0.99
C MET A 1 9.12 -16.43 -1.59
N LYS A 2 7.95 -16.97 -1.92
CA LYS A 2 6.86 -16.14 -2.50
C LYS A 2 6.00 -15.60 -1.38
N PHE A 3 5.83 -14.29 -1.30
CA PHE A 3 5.00 -13.62 -0.31
C PHE A 3 3.72 -13.06 -0.96
N SER A 4 2.68 -12.89 -0.14
CA SER A 4 1.49 -12.12 -0.51
C SER A 4 1.85 -10.66 -0.77
N ASP A 5 1.19 -9.99 -1.72
CA ASP A 5 1.37 -8.54 -1.91
C ASP A 5 0.94 -7.73 -0.68
N LEU A 6 0.00 -8.24 0.12
CA LEU A 6 -0.39 -7.59 1.39
C LEU A 6 0.78 -7.51 2.37
N THR A 7 1.83 -8.32 2.20
CA THR A 7 3.04 -8.25 3.02
C THR A 7 3.61 -6.83 3.06
N TYR A 8 3.58 -6.09 1.94
CA TYR A 8 4.00 -4.69 1.89
C TYR A 8 3.27 -3.79 2.90
N LYS A 9 1.97 -4.03 3.10
CA LYS A 9 1.16 -3.33 4.11
C LYS A 9 1.46 -3.85 5.51
N ILE A 10 1.48 -5.18 5.63
CA ILE A 10 1.61 -5.86 6.92
C ILE A 10 2.92 -5.51 7.61
N VAL A 11 4.06 -5.48 6.91
CA VAL A 11 5.34 -5.19 7.57
C VAL A 11 5.45 -3.75 8.05
N ALA A 12 4.65 -2.83 7.51
CA ALA A 12 4.62 -1.42 7.89
C ALA A 12 3.60 -1.09 8.99
N TYR A 13 2.83 -2.09 9.47
CA TYR A 13 1.62 -1.88 10.29
C TYR A 13 1.81 -0.98 11.52
N SER A 14 3.00 -1.00 12.15
CA SER A 14 3.28 -0.24 13.37
C SER A 14 3.38 1.26 13.15
N GLU A 15 3.64 1.70 11.92
CA GLU A 15 3.82 3.11 11.55
C GLU A 15 2.54 3.74 11.00
N ILE A 16 1.46 2.96 10.83
CA ILE A 16 0.21 3.42 10.20
C ILE A 16 -0.85 3.69 11.27
N GLU A 17 -1.14 4.96 11.55
CA GLU A 17 -2.07 5.38 12.61
C GLU A 17 -3.47 4.75 12.47
N ASN A 18 -3.97 4.62 11.24
CA ASN A 18 -5.29 4.05 10.93
C ASN A 18 -5.17 2.74 10.13
N PHE A 19 -4.27 1.86 10.56
CA PHE A 19 -4.06 0.57 9.92
C PHE A 19 -5.35 -0.27 9.91
N ASN A 20 -5.73 -0.79 8.73
CA ASN A 20 -6.88 -1.67 8.61
C ASN A 20 -6.51 -3.10 9.03
N SER A 21 -6.94 -3.50 10.23
CA SER A 21 -6.65 -4.81 10.81
C SER A 21 -7.22 -5.99 10.02
N ASP A 22 -8.24 -5.78 9.19
CA ASP A 22 -8.78 -6.84 8.33
C ASP A 22 -7.78 -7.31 7.27
N ASP A 23 -6.82 -6.45 6.89
CA ASP A 23 -5.73 -6.82 5.98
C ASP A 23 -4.82 -7.90 6.59
N CYS A 24 -4.68 -7.96 7.92
CA CYS A 24 -3.92 -9.02 8.59
C CYS A 24 -4.53 -10.40 8.34
N ILE A 25 -5.86 -10.47 8.28
CA ILE A 25 -6.60 -11.71 8.11
C ILE A 25 -6.49 -12.18 6.66
N ASP A 26 -6.66 -11.25 5.70
CA ASP A 26 -6.45 -11.53 4.28
C ASP A 26 -5.02 -11.97 4.00
N TRP A 27 -4.04 -11.24 4.56
CA TRP A 27 -2.64 -11.61 4.44
C TRP A 27 -2.37 -13.00 5.01
N ALA A 28 -2.90 -13.31 6.20
CA ALA A 28 -2.71 -14.62 6.80
C ALA A 28 -3.29 -15.74 5.92
N TYR A 29 -4.49 -15.53 5.38
CA TYR A 29 -5.11 -16.48 4.44
C TYR A 29 -4.27 -16.65 3.16
N GLU A 30 -3.84 -15.55 2.53
CA GLU A 30 -3.00 -15.61 1.32
C GLU A 30 -1.65 -16.30 1.57
N MET A 31 -1.05 -16.06 2.74
CA MET A 31 0.19 -16.72 3.14
C MET A 31 0.01 -18.23 3.32
N LEU A 32 -1.12 -18.68 3.89
CA LEU A 32 -1.47 -20.10 3.94
C LEU A 32 -1.63 -20.72 2.55
N VAL A 33 -2.29 -20.00 1.62
CA VAL A 33 -2.42 -20.44 0.22
C VAL A 33 -1.06 -20.54 -0.48
N LEU A 34 -0.10 -19.71 -0.08
CA LEU A 34 1.30 -19.75 -0.54
C LEU A 34 2.17 -20.80 0.18
N GLU A 35 1.55 -21.74 0.89
CA GLU A 35 2.18 -22.86 1.61
C GLU A 35 3.05 -22.43 2.80
N HIS A 36 2.90 -21.19 3.28
CA HIS A 36 3.46 -20.76 4.57
C HIS A 36 2.54 -21.20 5.70
N SER A 37 3.09 -21.67 6.81
CA SER A 37 2.27 -22.05 7.96
C SER A 37 3.03 -21.84 9.26
N SER A 38 2.36 -21.22 10.22
CA SER A 38 2.79 -21.12 11.60
C SER A 38 1.56 -21.12 12.51
N GLU A 39 1.77 -21.31 13.82
CA GLU A 39 0.65 -21.34 14.78
C GLU A 39 -0.13 -20.02 14.75
N ASN A 40 0.56 -18.88 14.83
CA ASN A 40 -0.10 -17.59 14.89
C ASN A 40 -0.66 -17.15 13.52
N LEU A 41 -0.09 -17.64 12.41
CA LEU A 41 -0.67 -17.43 11.07
C LEU A 41 -2.02 -18.14 10.91
N LEU A 42 -2.13 -19.38 11.39
CA LEU A 42 -3.38 -20.14 11.39
C LEU A 42 -4.44 -19.49 12.28
N ILE A 43 -4.04 -18.99 13.46
CA ILE A 43 -4.95 -18.26 14.35
C ILE A 43 -5.49 -17.01 13.64
N LEU A 44 -4.62 -16.17 13.06
CA LEU A 44 -5.04 -14.97 12.32
C LEU A 44 -6.05 -15.31 11.21
N ALA A 45 -5.74 -16.29 10.36
CA ALA A 45 -6.63 -16.66 9.27
C ALA A 45 -8.01 -17.16 9.73
N GLY A 46 -8.13 -17.60 10.99
CA GLY A 46 -9.39 -18.03 11.59
C GLY A 46 -10.22 -16.91 12.25
N ILE A 47 -9.68 -15.69 12.38
CA ILE A 47 -10.40 -14.56 13.00
C ILE A 47 -11.45 -14.04 12.01
N SER A 48 -12.67 -13.81 12.51
CA SER A 48 -13.77 -13.25 11.72
C SER A 48 -13.67 -11.72 11.62
N LYS A 49 -13.97 -11.18 10.45
CA LYS A 49 -14.04 -9.73 10.19
C LYS A 49 -15.43 -9.16 10.52
N PRO A 50 -15.56 -7.85 10.85
CA PRO A 50 -14.48 -6.87 11.01
C PRO A 50 -13.71 -7.08 12.32
N THR A 51 -12.43 -6.77 12.28
CA THR A 51 -11.50 -6.93 13.41
C THR A 51 -11.14 -5.60 14.04
N HIS A 52 -10.63 -5.66 15.28
CA HIS A 52 -10.01 -4.52 15.94
C HIS A 52 -8.50 -4.72 16.04
N TYR A 53 -7.73 -3.64 15.83
CA TYR A 53 -6.26 -3.68 15.88
C TYR A 53 -5.70 -4.36 17.14
N PHE A 54 -6.28 -4.09 18.31
CA PHE A 54 -5.85 -4.67 19.58
C PHE A 54 -6.05 -6.19 19.67
N GLU A 55 -6.99 -6.75 18.92
CA GLU A 55 -7.26 -8.18 18.85
C GLU A 55 -6.21 -8.90 18.01
N VAL A 56 -5.81 -8.31 16.87
CA VAL A 56 -4.90 -8.95 15.91
C VAL A 56 -3.42 -8.68 16.17
N LYS A 57 -3.04 -7.54 16.77
CA LYS A 57 -1.64 -7.08 16.80
C LYS A 57 -0.66 -8.09 17.41
N GLU A 58 -1.07 -8.80 18.46
CA GLU A 58 -0.19 -9.74 19.16
C GLU A 58 0.03 -11.01 18.33
N TYR A 59 -1.02 -11.50 17.68
CA TYR A 59 -0.94 -12.63 16.76
C TYR A 59 -0.15 -12.26 15.51
N LEU A 60 -0.34 -11.06 14.97
CA LEU A 60 0.45 -10.55 13.85
C LEU A 60 1.94 -10.52 14.17
N LYS A 61 2.31 -9.91 15.29
CA LYS A 61 3.71 -9.82 15.71
C LYS A 61 4.36 -11.20 15.85
N LYS A 62 3.64 -12.16 16.44
CA LYS A 62 4.12 -13.54 16.57
C LYS A 62 4.23 -14.26 15.22
N ALA A 63 3.24 -14.12 14.35
CA ALA A 63 3.26 -14.72 13.02
C ALA A 63 4.43 -14.19 12.17
N LEU A 64 4.68 -12.88 12.19
CA LEU A 64 5.84 -12.27 11.53
C LEU A 64 7.16 -12.84 12.07
N ASN A 65 7.30 -12.94 13.40
CA ASN A 65 8.48 -13.51 14.02
C ASN A 65 8.69 -15.01 13.68
N GLU A 66 7.61 -15.80 13.67
CA GLU A 66 7.65 -17.23 13.30
C GLU A 66 8.05 -17.45 11.84
N LEU A 67 7.64 -16.54 10.95
CA LEU A 67 7.98 -16.56 9.53
C LEU A 67 9.31 -15.87 9.22
N ASN A 68 10.01 -15.34 10.23
CA ASN A 68 11.22 -14.52 10.10
C ASN A 68 11.04 -13.28 9.20
N ILE A 69 9.84 -12.69 9.19
CA ILE A 69 9.53 -11.46 8.48
C ILE A 69 9.75 -10.28 9.43
N LYS A 70 10.59 -9.34 9.03
CA LYS A 70 10.91 -8.16 9.84
C LYS A 70 9.83 -7.08 9.68
N THR A 71 9.38 -6.50 10.80
CA THR A 71 8.61 -5.25 10.80
C THR A 71 9.49 -4.09 10.35
N LEU A 72 8.99 -3.24 9.47
CA LEU A 72 9.67 -2.04 8.99
C LEU A 72 9.25 -0.82 9.78
N GLU A 73 10.14 0.16 9.85
CA GLU A 73 9.94 1.42 10.58
C GLU A 73 10.27 2.60 9.67
N LYS A 74 9.72 3.79 9.98
CA LYS A 74 10.08 5.06 9.35
C LYS A 74 10.02 5.02 7.80
N GLU A 75 11.09 5.43 7.13
CA GLU A 75 11.14 5.57 5.68
C GLU A 75 10.95 4.23 4.95
N GLU A 76 11.44 3.11 5.53
CA GLU A 76 11.23 1.76 4.97
C GLU A 76 9.74 1.37 5.02
N ALA A 77 9.05 1.72 6.12
CA ALA A 77 7.62 1.47 6.26
C ALA A 77 6.79 2.31 5.28
N ILE A 78 7.12 3.60 5.11
CA ILE A 78 6.46 4.49 4.14
C ILE A 78 6.64 3.96 2.72
N LEU A 79 7.87 3.58 2.35
CA LEU A 79 8.18 3.01 1.05
C LEU A 79 7.37 1.73 0.82
N SER A 80 7.38 0.81 1.79
CA SER A 80 6.69 -0.47 1.70
C SER A 80 5.17 -0.28 1.56
N TYR A 81 4.56 0.48 2.46
CA TYR A 81 3.12 0.69 2.46
C TYR A 81 2.64 1.36 1.17
N SER A 82 3.40 2.34 0.66
CA SER A 82 3.11 3.01 -0.61
C SER A 82 3.24 2.07 -1.80
N THR A 83 4.25 1.19 -1.78
CA THR A 83 4.50 0.21 -2.85
C THR A 83 3.27 -0.63 -3.15
N TYR A 84 2.52 -1.07 -2.12
CA TYR A 84 1.28 -1.82 -2.34
C TYR A 84 0.30 -1.10 -3.26
N TYR A 85 -0.06 0.15 -2.93
CA TYR A 85 -1.04 0.92 -3.70
C TYR A 85 -0.50 1.32 -5.07
N ILE A 86 0.79 1.66 -5.16
CA ILE A 86 1.42 2.05 -6.42
C ILE A 86 1.50 0.87 -7.39
N LYS A 87 1.80 -0.35 -6.91
CA LYS A 87 1.73 -1.58 -7.73
C LYS A 87 0.34 -1.75 -8.33
N LYS A 88 -0.70 -1.63 -7.50
CA LYS A 88 -2.10 -1.72 -7.94
C LYS A 88 -2.45 -0.67 -8.99
N ILE A 89 -1.99 0.57 -8.81
CA ILE A 89 -2.15 1.64 -9.82
C ILE A 89 -1.43 1.28 -11.13
N ALA A 90 -0.18 0.82 -11.06
CA ALA A 90 0.60 0.45 -12.24
C ALA A 90 -0.04 -0.70 -13.04
N GLU A 91 -0.73 -1.60 -12.35
CA GLU A 91 -1.53 -2.71 -12.90
C GLU A 91 -2.91 -2.26 -13.40
N SER A 92 -3.24 -0.97 -13.29
CA SER A 92 -4.55 -0.39 -13.63
C SER A 92 -5.71 -0.90 -12.77
N GLU A 93 -5.41 -1.41 -11.57
CA GLU A 93 -6.41 -1.89 -10.61
C GLU A 93 -6.92 -0.72 -9.76
N ASN A 94 -8.23 -0.46 -9.79
CA ASN A 94 -8.92 0.53 -8.93
C ASN A 94 -8.18 1.86 -8.76
N ILE A 95 -7.72 2.45 -9.87
CA ILE A 95 -6.81 3.61 -9.90
C ILE A 95 -7.28 4.73 -8.97
N GLU A 96 -8.54 5.16 -9.06
CA GLU A 96 -9.12 6.23 -8.21
C GLU A 96 -8.97 5.91 -6.71
N GLN A 97 -9.38 4.71 -6.30
CA GLN A 97 -9.38 4.33 -4.89
C GLN A 97 -7.95 4.21 -4.36
N ASN A 98 -7.05 3.59 -5.12
CA ASN A 98 -5.65 3.46 -4.72
C ASN A 98 -4.92 4.81 -4.69
N LEU A 99 -5.21 5.70 -5.64
CA LEU A 99 -4.69 7.07 -5.67
C LEU A 99 -5.16 7.88 -4.47
N LYS A 100 -6.45 7.76 -4.11
CA LYS A 100 -7.00 8.39 -2.91
C LYS A 100 -6.32 7.88 -1.64
N LEU A 101 -6.10 6.56 -1.53
CA LEU A 101 -5.46 5.96 -0.36
C LEU A 101 -4.01 6.43 -0.19
N ILE A 102 -3.23 6.48 -1.28
CA ILE A 102 -1.85 7.00 -1.19
C ILE A 102 -1.79 8.49 -0.92
N HIS A 103 -2.72 9.28 -1.47
CA HIS A 103 -2.85 10.70 -1.15
C HIS A 103 -3.12 10.93 0.35
N THR A 104 -4.11 10.24 0.91
CA THR A 104 -4.39 10.31 2.36
C THR A 104 -3.19 9.86 3.18
N PHE A 105 -2.49 8.82 2.75
CA PHE A 105 -1.28 8.36 3.41
C PHE A 105 -0.15 9.41 3.38
N CYS A 106 0.04 10.09 2.25
CA CYS A 106 1.00 11.18 2.10
C CYS A 106 0.71 12.34 3.07
N GLN A 107 -0.55 12.76 3.18
CA GLN A 107 -0.97 13.82 4.11
C GLN A 107 -0.70 13.48 5.58
N ASN A 108 -0.90 12.22 5.96
CA ASN A 108 -0.64 11.75 7.32
C ASN A 108 0.86 11.61 7.65
N ASN A 109 1.74 11.72 6.65
CA ASN A 109 3.19 11.57 6.77
C ASN A 109 3.92 12.84 6.30
N ASP A 110 3.44 14.00 6.74
CA ASP A 110 4.05 15.32 6.52
C ASP A 110 4.37 15.62 5.04
N ASP A 111 3.45 15.29 4.14
CA ASP A 111 3.60 15.51 2.69
C ASP A 111 4.90 14.90 2.12
N ASN A 112 5.20 13.68 2.54
CA ASN A 112 6.45 12.98 2.21
C ASN A 112 6.81 13.10 0.71
N GLU A 113 7.97 13.69 0.44
CA GLU A 113 8.45 14.01 -0.92
C GLU A 113 8.51 12.79 -1.83
N ASN A 114 8.73 11.58 -1.29
CA ASN A 114 8.82 10.36 -2.10
C ASN A 114 7.49 10.00 -2.78
N ILE A 115 6.36 10.40 -2.21
CA ILE A 115 5.02 10.06 -2.70
C ILE A 115 4.16 11.29 -3.00
N PHE A 116 4.72 12.49 -2.87
CA PHE A 116 4.00 13.75 -3.05
C PHE A 116 3.41 13.92 -4.46
N ASP A 117 4.07 13.39 -5.49
CA ASP A 117 3.55 13.39 -6.86
C ASP A 117 2.15 12.74 -6.95
N PHE A 118 1.87 11.71 -6.14
CA PHE A 118 0.56 11.08 -6.12
C PHE A 118 -0.52 11.95 -5.47
N SER A 119 -0.14 12.85 -4.56
CA SER A 119 -1.05 13.87 -4.03
C SER A 119 -1.38 14.92 -5.09
N LEU A 120 -0.39 15.39 -5.87
CA LEU A 120 -0.66 16.30 -6.99
C LEU A 120 -1.55 15.65 -8.06
N LEU A 121 -1.29 14.38 -8.37
CA LEU A 121 -2.11 13.62 -9.31
C LEU A 121 -3.53 13.36 -8.79
N TYR A 122 -3.70 13.17 -7.48
CA TYR A 122 -5.03 13.07 -6.87
C TYR A 122 -5.82 14.36 -7.09
N TRP A 123 -5.24 15.53 -6.80
CA TRP A 123 -5.91 16.81 -7.02
C TRP A 123 -6.21 17.08 -8.50
N ALA A 124 -5.25 16.78 -9.38
CA ALA A 124 -5.46 16.84 -10.83
C ALA A 124 -6.64 15.97 -11.27
N TRP A 125 -6.73 14.75 -10.75
CA TRP A 125 -7.81 13.83 -11.05
C TRP A 125 -9.16 14.28 -10.48
N ASP A 126 -9.18 14.86 -9.27
CA ASP A 126 -10.38 15.35 -8.61
C ASP A 126 -10.98 16.56 -9.35
N ASP A 127 -10.16 17.48 -9.86
CA ASP A 127 -10.62 18.60 -10.71
C ASP A 127 -11.48 18.09 -11.89
N PHE A 128 -11.01 17.04 -12.58
CA PHE A 128 -11.71 16.47 -13.73
C PHE A 128 -13.00 15.75 -13.36
N LYS A 129 -13.13 15.26 -12.12
CA LYS A 129 -14.36 14.62 -11.63
C LYS A 129 -15.53 15.62 -11.57
N PHE A 130 -15.24 16.89 -11.32
CA PHE A 130 -16.23 17.97 -11.24
C PHE A 130 -16.46 18.70 -12.56
N GLY A 131 -15.85 18.22 -13.66
CA GLY A 131 -16.13 18.71 -15.01
C GLY A 131 -15.17 19.80 -15.51
N GLU A 132 -14.07 20.05 -14.79
CA GLU A 132 -12.99 20.90 -15.31
C GLU A 132 -12.33 20.26 -16.53
N GLU A 133 -11.85 21.08 -17.48
CA GLU A 133 -11.12 20.58 -18.67
C GLU A 133 -9.61 20.54 -18.46
N PHE A 134 -9.10 21.36 -17.53
CA PHE A 134 -7.68 21.53 -17.24
C PHE A 134 -7.44 21.58 -15.73
N THR A 135 -6.21 21.28 -15.33
CA THR A 135 -5.78 21.35 -13.93
C THR A 135 -4.46 22.10 -13.82
N HIS A 136 -4.23 22.76 -12.69
CA HIS A 136 -2.97 23.41 -12.36
C HIS A 136 -1.98 22.48 -11.63
N TYR A 137 -2.44 21.29 -11.21
CA TYR A 137 -1.62 20.37 -10.41
C TYR A 137 -0.67 19.50 -11.23
N TRP A 138 -0.97 19.28 -12.52
CA TRP A 138 -0.15 18.46 -13.39
C TRP A 138 -0.17 18.94 -14.83
N GLU A 139 1.01 19.30 -15.35
CA GLU A 139 1.14 19.86 -16.68
C GLU A 139 0.65 18.87 -17.76
N ASN A 140 -0.11 19.37 -18.72
CA ASN A 140 -0.66 18.60 -19.85
C ASN A 140 -1.66 17.50 -19.47
N ALA A 141 -2.12 17.46 -18.22
CA ALA A 141 -3.20 16.57 -17.80
C ALA A 141 -4.57 17.11 -18.23
N ASN A 142 -5.45 16.19 -18.61
CA ASN A 142 -6.86 16.42 -18.89
C ASN A 142 -7.67 15.14 -18.57
N ARG A 143 -9.00 15.25 -18.57
CA ARG A 143 -9.93 14.13 -18.31
C ARG A 143 -9.71 12.88 -19.18
N HIS A 144 -9.07 12.99 -20.34
CA HIS A 144 -8.86 11.88 -21.25
C HIS A 144 -7.54 11.14 -21.00
N ASN A 145 -6.53 11.80 -20.43
CA ASN A 145 -5.20 11.23 -20.25
C ASN A 145 -4.77 11.07 -18.78
N ILE A 146 -5.49 11.63 -17.82
CA ILE A 146 -5.09 11.64 -16.40
C ILE A 146 -4.82 10.24 -15.85
N ASN A 147 -5.68 9.26 -16.14
CA ASN A 147 -5.46 7.87 -15.69
C ASN A 147 -4.19 7.26 -16.28
N GLN A 148 -3.89 7.56 -17.55
CA GLN A 148 -2.66 7.10 -18.18
C GLN A 148 -1.43 7.75 -17.54
N ILE A 149 -1.49 9.06 -17.25
CA ILE A 149 -0.43 9.78 -16.53
C ILE A 149 -0.19 9.14 -15.16
N ILE A 150 -1.24 8.87 -14.39
CA ILE A 150 -1.16 8.22 -13.07
C ILE A 150 -0.47 6.86 -13.16
N ILE A 151 -0.87 6.01 -14.12
CA ILE A 151 -0.27 4.69 -14.34
C ILE A 151 1.22 4.81 -14.69
N GLU A 152 1.57 5.71 -15.62
CA GLU A 152 2.97 5.86 -16.05
C GLU A 152 3.85 6.47 -14.95
N THR A 153 3.31 7.37 -14.12
CA THR A 153 4.00 7.85 -12.92
C THR A 153 4.21 6.72 -11.91
N ALA A 154 3.21 5.87 -11.69
CA ALA A 154 3.34 4.70 -10.81
C ALA A 154 4.42 3.73 -11.30
N LYS A 155 4.46 3.40 -12.59
CA LYS A 155 5.51 2.55 -13.17
C LYS A 155 6.90 3.15 -13.00
N LYS A 156 7.06 4.44 -13.30
CA LYS A 156 8.34 5.16 -13.12
C LYS A 156 8.79 5.13 -11.66
N TRP A 157 7.86 5.34 -10.73
CA TRP A 157 8.14 5.29 -9.30
C TRP A 157 8.62 3.90 -8.86
N LEU A 158 7.97 2.82 -9.33
CA LEU A 158 8.38 1.45 -9.04
C LEU A 158 9.78 1.16 -9.59
N THR A 159 10.06 1.55 -10.84
CA THR A 159 11.41 1.39 -11.42
C THR A 159 12.48 2.17 -10.65
N LYS A 160 12.16 3.39 -10.20
CA LYS A 160 13.09 4.21 -9.39
C LYS A 160 13.44 3.54 -8.05
N ASN A 161 12.47 2.85 -7.44
CA ASN A 161 12.59 2.27 -6.10
C ASN A 161 12.80 0.75 -6.10
N GLU A 162 13.00 0.13 -7.27
CA GLU A 162 13.03 -1.33 -7.46
C GLU A 162 13.94 -2.06 -6.47
N LYS A 163 15.18 -1.57 -6.31
CA LYS A 163 16.17 -2.17 -5.40
C LYS A 163 15.70 -2.19 -3.95
N GLU A 164 15.08 -1.10 -3.49
CA GLU A 164 14.67 -1.00 -2.09
C GLU A 164 13.38 -1.77 -1.84
N ILE A 165 12.52 -1.88 -2.86
CA ILE A 165 11.35 -2.75 -2.87
C ILE A 165 11.76 -4.23 -2.80
N GLU A 166 12.80 -4.63 -3.51
CA GLU A 166 13.33 -6.00 -3.46
C GLU A 166 13.82 -6.34 -2.05
N LEU A 167 14.47 -5.41 -1.35
CA LEU A 167 14.92 -5.62 0.04
C LEU A 167 13.77 -5.86 1.03
N ILE A 168 12.56 -5.39 0.74
CA ILE A 168 11.38 -5.61 1.59
C ILE A 168 10.86 -7.05 1.47
N THR A 169 11.08 -7.69 0.32
CA THR A 169 10.49 -9.01 -0.01
C THR A 169 11.51 -10.15 -0.14
N ASN A 170 12.78 -9.86 0.12
CA ASN A 170 13.91 -10.81 0.16
C ASN A 170 14.22 -11.27 1.58
#